data_AF-A0A9Q1AFY8-F1
#
_entry.id   AF-A0A9Q1AFY8-F1
#
_cell.length_a   1.000
_cell.length_b   1.000
_cell.length_c   1.000
_cell.angle_alpha   90.00
_cell.angle_beta   90.00
_cell.angle_gamma   90.00
#
_symmetry.space_group_name_H-M   'P 1'
#
loop_
_entity.id
_entity.type
_entity.pdbx_description
1 polymer ?
#
loop_
_entity_poly.entity_id
_entity_poly.type
_entity_poly.pdbx_seq_one_letter_code
_entity_poly.pdbx_strand_id
1 'polypeptide(L)'
;MLFYKVMNLSLFFVNVHIFDASGSWTLWGTKVWRLLDLTVHCLRSSVSSLQIPFDEEVIHGVTEAGFLAVSYGCRRLHYVLYFCRQMTNAAVATIVQNCPDFTHFRLCIMNPGQPDYLTNEPMDEAFGAVVRTCTKLQRLSVSGLLTDLTFEYIGQYAKNLETLSVAFAGSSDRGMQCMLEGCPKLRKLEIRDCPFGNAALLSGLEKYESMRSLWMSACNVTMNGCRLLAREMPRLNVEVMKDDGSDDSQADKVYVYRSVVGPRRDAPPCVLTLSGL
;
A
#
# COMPACT_ATOMS: atom_id res chain seq x y z
N MET A 1 21.85 -2.06 -13.87
CA MET A 1 21.30 -3.43 -14.02
C MET A 1 21.06 -4.07 -12.63
N LEU A 2 20.14 -3.53 -11.83
CA LEU A 2 19.87 -4.03 -10.47
C LEU A 2 18.42 -3.83 -9.96
N PHE A 3 17.46 -3.54 -10.84
CA PHE A 3 16.05 -3.36 -10.41
C PHE A 3 15.02 -4.29 -11.09
N TYR A 4 15.48 -5.22 -11.95
CA TYR A 4 14.60 -6.18 -12.64
C TYR A 4 14.65 -7.62 -12.08
N LYS A 5 15.14 -7.82 -10.85
CA LYS A 5 15.37 -9.16 -10.29
C LYS A 5 14.68 -9.43 -8.94
N VAL A 6 13.41 -9.03 -8.81
CA VAL A 6 12.52 -9.51 -7.71
C VAL A 6 11.12 -9.90 -8.21
N MET A 7 10.97 -10.25 -9.49
CA MET A 7 9.72 -10.84 -10.03
C MET A 7 9.99 -11.97 -11.02
N ASN A 8 10.94 -12.86 -10.72
CA ASN A 8 10.99 -14.18 -11.37
C ASN A 8 11.87 -15.14 -10.57
N LEU A 9 11.32 -15.70 -9.49
CA LEU A 9 11.74 -16.99 -8.97
C LEU A 9 10.58 -17.58 -8.16
N SER A 10 10.05 -18.66 -8.69
CA SER A 10 9.10 -19.57 -8.11
C SER A 10 9.58 -20.01 -6.71
N LEU A 11 9.02 -19.42 -5.65
CA LEU A 11 9.05 -19.95 -4.27
C LEU A 11 8.08 -19.12 -3.43
N PHE A 12 6.94 -19.73 -3.09
CA PHE A 12 5.93 -19.17 -2.20
C PHE A 12 6.54 -18.91 -0.82
N PHE A 13 6.83 -17.66 -0.50
CA PHE A 13 6.98 -17.20 0.87
C PHE A 13 5.89 -16.16 1.13
N VAL A 14 4.76 -16.62 1.66
CA VAL A 14 3.84 -15.71 2.34
C VAL A 14 4.55 -15.36 3.65
N ASN A 15 4.96 -14.11 3.82
CA ASN A 15 5.48 -13.62 5.10
C ASN A 15 4.36 -12.81 5.75
N VAL A 16 3.62 -13.43 6.68
CA VAL A 16 2.72 -12.68 7.57
C VAL A 16 3.59 -12.15 8.70
N HIS A 17 3.84 -10.85 8.70
CA HIS A 17 4.52 -10.18 9.81
C HIS A 17 3.45 -9.54 10.70
N ILE A 18 3.21 -10.13 11.87
CA ILE A 18 2.31 -9.66 12.93
C ILE A 18 3.20 -9.25 14.11
N PHE A 19 3.09 -7.99 14.54
CA PHE A 19 3.85 -7.48 15.69
C PHE A 19 2.91 -7.12 16.84
N ASP A 20 3.22 -7.62 18.04
CA ASP A 20 2.66 -7.15 19.32
C ASP A 20 3.43 -5.92 19.83
N ALA A 21 2.74 -5.07 20.59
CA ALA A 21 3.24 -3.84 21.21
C ALA A 21 4.44 -4.02 22.17
N SER A 22 4.82 -5.26 22.50
CA SER A 22 5.98 -5.57 23.35
C SER A 22 7.34 -5.47 22.64
N GLY A 23 7.38 -5.31 21.31
CA GLY A 23 8.63 -5.11 20.56
C GLY A 23 9.65 -6.26 20.69
N SER A 24 9.24 -7.42 21.21
CA SER A 24 10.14 -8.55 21.44
C SER A 24 10.29 -9.38 20.18
N TRP A 25 11.54 -9.49 19.71
CA TRP A 25 11.93 -10.37 18.63
C TRP A 25 12.00 -11.81 19.14
N THR A 26 11.02 -12.65 18.83
CA THR A 26 11.25 -14.10 18.84
C THR A 26 11.87 -14.53 17.52
N LEU A 27 13.20 -14.47 17.47
CA LEU A 27 14.00 -15.18 16.47
C LEU A 27 13.90 -16.68 16.74
N TRP A 28 13.03 -17.38 16.03
CA TRP A 28 13.22 -18.81 15.83
C TRP A 28 14.05 -18.98 14.55
N GLY A 29 15.27 -19.48 14.73
CA GLY A 29 16.28 -19.61 13.71
C GLY A 29 15.79 -20.30 12.43
N THR A 30 16.55 -20.09 11.37
CA THR A 30 16.41 -20.64 10.01
C THR A 30 16.11 -22.13 9.99
N LYS A 31 14.83 -22.48 10.13
CA LYS A 31 14.21 -23.72 9.67
C LYS A 31 12.82 -23.37 9.16
N VAL A 32 12.50 -23.94 8.01
CA VAL A 32 11.25 -23.79 7.28
C VAL A 32 10.10 -24.22 8.18
N TRP A 33 9.40 -23.26 8.78
CA TRP A 33 8.11 -23.49 9.43
C TRP A 33 7.04 -23.00 8.47
N ARG A 34 6.23 -23.93 7.97
CA ARG A 34 5.01 -23.62 7.21
C ARG A 34 4.16 -22.71 8.09
N LEU A 35 3.61 -21.64 7.52
CA LEU A 35 2.63 -20.72 8.13
C LEU A 35 1.38 -21.40 8.76
N LEU A 36 1.25 -22.72 8.60
CA LEU A 36 0.30 -23.54 9.32
C LEU A 36 0.55 -23.50 10.85
N ASP A 37 1.79 -23.45 11.34
CA ASP A 37 2.03 -23.65 12.79
C ASP A 37 1.67 -22.46 13.69
N LEU A 38 1.82 -21.21 13.24
CA LEU A 38 1.41 -20.02 14.04
C LEU A 38 -0.12 -19.90 14.10
N THR A 39 -0.80 -20.22 13.01
CA THR A 39 -2.27 -20.28 12.96
C THR A 39 -2.78 -21.40 13.87
N VAL A 40 -2.12 -22.57 13.86
CA VAL A 40 -2.46 -23.74 14.70
C VAL A 40 -2.14 -23.51 16.18
N HIS A 41 -1.08 -22.79 16.54
CA HIS A 41 -0.76 -22.53 17.96
C HIS A 41 -1.75 -21.53 18.60
N CYS A 42 -2.11 -20.45 17.90
CA CYS A 42 -3.17 -19.53 18.34
C CYS A 42 -4.54 -20.22 18.39
N LEU A 43 -4.86 -21.10 17.43
CA LEU A 43 -6.10 -21.89 17.42
C LEU A 43 -6.15 -22.90 18.57
N ARG A 44 -5.03 -23.56 18.93
CA ARG A 44 -4.96 -24.53 20.04
C ARG A 44 -5.18 -23.91 21.41
N SER A 45 -4.81 -22.64 21.61
CA SER A 45 -5.00 -21.95 22.89
C SER A 45 -6.41 -21.37 23.10
N SER A 46 -7.25 -21.31 22.06
CA SER A 46 -8.55 -20.62 22.13
C SER A 46 -9.76 -21.41 21.63
N VAL A 47 -9.60 -22.53 20.93
CA VAL A 47 -10.74 -23.30 20.41
C VAL A 47 -10.47 -24.80 20.54
N SER A 48 -10.97 -25.41 21.62
CA SER A 48 -10.83 -26.85 21.89
C SER A 48 -11.71 -27.76 21.01
N SER A 49 -12.37 -27.23 19.97
CA SER A 49 -13.36 -27.99 19.18
C SER A 49 -13.35 -27.74 17.68
N LEU A 50 -12.35 -27.03 17.12
CA LEU A 50 -12.27 -26.86 15.66
C LEU A 50 -11.44 -27.99 15.04
N GLN A 51 -12.11 -29.06 14.62
CA GLN A 51 -11.51 -30.11 13.83
C GLN A 51 -11.44 -29.64 12.37
N ILE A 52 -10.32 -29.05 11.98
CA ILE A 52 -10.05 -28.69 10.58
C ILE A 52 -9.62 -29.99 9.88
N PRO A 53 -10.39 -30.54 8.92
CA PRO A 53 -9.97 -31.71 8.17
C PRO A 53 -8.73 -31.35 7.35
N PHE A 54 -7.62 -32.02 7.66
CA PHE A 54 -6.39 -31.96 6.88
C PHE A 54 -6.53 -32.94 5.71
N ASP A 55 -7.20 -32.51 4.63
CA ASP A 55 -7.08 -33.19 3.34
C ASP A 55 -5.81 -32.72 2.62
N GLU A 56 -5.03 -33.68 2.11
CA GLU A 56 -3.68 -33.51 1.56
C GLU A 56 -3.61 -32.80 0.18
N GLU A 57 -4.62 -32.02 -0.22
CA GLU A 57 -4.66 -31.29 -1.50
C GLU A 57 -5.08 -29.81 -1.36
N VAL A 58 -4.68 -29.12 -0.28
CA VAL A 58 -4.98 -27.67 -0.16
C VAL A 58 -4.03 -26.84 -1.05
N ILE A 59 -4.42 -26.66 -2.32
CA ILE A 59 -3.84 -25.70 -3.29
C ILE A 59 -4.32 -24.25 -3.00
N HIS A 60 -5.10 -24.06 -1.93
CA HIS A 60 -5.62 -22.76 -1.54
C HIS A 60 -4.57 -22.02 -0.70
N GLY A 61 -3.96 -20.99 -1.29
CA GLY A 61 -3.07 -20.07 -0.57
C GLY A 61 -3.78 -19.36 0.58
N VAL A 62 -3.06 -18.51 1.32
CA VAL A 62 -3.58 -17.77 2.47
C VAL A 62 -4.83 -16.94 2.11
N THR A 63 -5.94 -17.15 2.85
CA THR A 63 -7.27 -16.53 2.64
C THR A 63 -7.65 -15.57 3.77
N GLU A 64 -8.79 -14.89 3.66
CA GLU A 64 -9.36 -14.03 4.69
C GLU A 64 -9.69 -14.74 6.01
N ALA A 65 -10.05 -16.04 5.95
CA ALA A 65 -10.36 -16.85 7.13
C ALA A 65 -9.19 -16.90 8.14
N GLY A 66 -7.95 -16.97 7.65
CA GLY A 66 -6.75 -16.93 8.50
C GLY A 66 -6.60 -15.60 9.23
N PHE A 67 -6.85 -14.49 8.54
CA PHE A 67 -6.77 -13.15 9.14
C PHE A 67 -7.91 -12.93 10.15
N LEU A 68 -9.11 -13.41 9.86
CA LEU A 68 -10.23 -13.42 10.80
C LEU A 68 -9.88 -14.18 12.08
N ALA A 69 -9.35 -15.40 11.96
CA ALA A 69 -8.93 -16.21 13.12
C ALA A 69 -7.90 -15.47 14.00
N VAL A 70 -6.90 -14.84 13.37
CA VAL A 70 -5.93 -14.00 14.09
C VAL A 70 -6.62 -12.84 14.80
N SER A 71 -7.55 -12.14 14.14
CA SER A 71 -8.25 -11.01 14.75
C SER A 71 -9.08 -11.41 15.98
N TYR A 72 -9.63 -12.62 15.99
CA TYR A 72 -10.38 -13.14 17.14
C TYR A 72 -9.46 -13.47 18.33
N GLY A 73 -8.29 -14.06 18.07
CA GLY A 73 -7.32 -14.44 19.10
C GLY A 73 -6.46 -13.28 19.61
N CYS A 74 -6.13 -12.31 18.75
CA CYS A 74 -5.14 -11.27 19.00
C CYS A 74 -5.76 -9.86 18.99
N ARG A 75 -6.57 -9.53 20.00
CA ARG A 75 -7.30 -8.24 20.11
C ARG A 75 -6.42 -6.98 20.21
N ARG A 76 -5.11 -7.13 20.46
CA ARG A 76 -4.13 -6.03 20.62
C ARG A 76 -3.26 -5.85 19.38
N LEU A 77 -3.71 -6.32 18.22
CA LEU A 77 -2.94 -6.25 16.99
C LEU A 77 -2.82 -4.80 16.50
N HIS A 78 -1.59 -4.31 16.37
CA HIS A 78 -1.33 -2.92 15.93
C HIS A 78 -0.69 -2.86 14.53
N TYR A 79 -0.03 -3.94 14.11
CA TYR A 79 0.74 -4.02 12.88
C TYR A 79 0.38 -5.28 12.11
N VAL A 80 0.04 -5.11 10.84
CA VAL A 80 -0.18 -6.22 9.93
C VAL A 80 0.40 -5.93 8.55
N LEU A 81 1.10 -6.93 8.03
CA LEU A 81 1.34 -7.11 6.60
C LEU A 81 0.79 -8.46 6.19
N TYR A 82 -0.24 -8.46 5.36
CA TYR A 82 -0.96 -9.65 4.94
C TYR A 82 -0.95 -9.80 3.42
N PHE A 83 -0.49 -10.95 2.94
CA PHE A 83 -0.54 -11.32 1.53
C PHE A 83 -1.55 -12.44 1.34
N CYS A 84 -2.53 -12.23 0.45
CA CYS A 84 -3.59 -13.18 0.19
C CYS A 84 -3.98 -13.19 -1.29
N ARG A 85 -4.71 -14.23 -1.73
CA ARG A 85 -5.25 -14.30 -3.09
C ARG A 85 -6.66 -13.72 -3.21
N GLN A 86 -7.40 -13.76 -2.11
CA GLN A 86 -8.79 -13.34 -2.03
C GLN A 86 -9.03 -12.62 -0.70
N MET A 87 -10.01 -11.75 -0.67
CA MET A 87 -10.46 -11.02 0.51
C MET A 87 -11.92 -10.57 0.30
N THR A 88 -12.62 -10.27 1.38
CA THR A 88 -13.95 -9.63 1.33
C THR A 88 -14.01 -8.36 2.16
N ASN A 89 -14.92 -7.46 1.79
CA ASN A 89 -15.26 -6.26 2.55
C ASN A 89 -15.71 -6.63 3.97
N ALA A 90 -16.56 -7.65 4.11
CA ALA A 90 -17.07 -8.12 5.39
C ALA A 90 -15.98 -8.65 6.33
N ALA A 91 -14.99 -9.39 5.79
CA ALA A 91 -13.88 -9.90 6.57
C ALA A 91 -13.03 -8.75 7.12
N VAL A 92 -12.63 -7.79 6.29
CA VAL A 92 -11.83 -6.65 6.72
C VAL A 92 -12.57 -5.80 7.75
N ALA A 93 -13.87 -5.54 7.55
CA ALA A 93 -14.69 -4.82 8.51
C ALA A 93 -14.72 -5.52 9.89
N THR A 94 -14.88 -6.83 9.91
CA THR A 94 -14.86 -7.62 11.16
C THR A 94 -13.48 -7.59 11.84
N ILE A 95 -12.41 -7.70 11.05
CA ILE A 95 -11.03 -7.67 11.57
C ILE A 95 -10.73 -6.35 12.29
N VAL A 96 -11.07 -5.21 11.69
CA VAL A 96 -10.80 -3.89 12.30
C VAL A 96 -11.75 -3.57 13.45
N GLN A 97 -12.95 -4.15 13.48
CA GLN A 97 -13.81 -4.11 14.67
C GLN A 97 -13.23 -4.90 15.83
N ASN A 98 -12.62 -6.07 15.55
CA ASN A 98 -11.96 -6.89 16.56
C ASN A 98 -10.66 -6.23 17.08
N CYS A 99 -9.93 -5.53 16.21
CA CYS A 99 -8.64 -4.92 16.49
C CYS A 99 -8.64 -3.42 16.05
N PRO A 100 -9.27 -2.51 16.81
CA PRO A 100 -9.44 -1.11 16.40
C PRO A 100 -8.17 -0.25 16.53
N ASP A 101 -7.13 -0.75 17.20
CA ASP A 101 -5.90 -0.01 17.51
C ASP A 101 -4.80 -0.17 16.43
N PHE A 102 -5.13 -0.58 15.21
CA PHE A 102 -4.15 -0.64 14.13
C PHE A 102 -3.49 0.72 13.88
N THR A 103 -2.16 0.71 13.89
CA THR A 103 -1.34 1.83 13.44
C THR A 103 -0.77 1.55 12.05
N HIS A 104 -0.57 0.28 11.69
CA HIS A 104 -0.01 -0.16 10.43
C HIS A 104 -0.87 -1.27 9.84
N PHE A 105 -1.60 -0.97 8.77
CA PHE A 105 -2.48 -1.93 8.09
C PHE A 105 -2.06 -2.06 6.63
N ARG A 106 -1.42 -3.17 6.26
CA ARG A 106 -0.93 -3.38 4.90
C ARG A 106 -1.52 -4.67 4.36
N LEU A 107 -2.47 -4.53 3.44
CA LEU A 107 -3.13 -5.66 2.80
C LEU A 107 -2.71 -5.71 1.33
N CYS A 108 -2.20 -6.86 0.91
CA CYS A 108 -1.78 -7.14 -0.47
C CYS A 108 -2.56 -8.33 -1.02
N ILE A 109 -3.60 -8.04 -1.80
CA ILE A 109 -4.31 -9.00 -2.63
C ILE A 109 -3.46 -9.19 -3.89
N MET A 110 -2.91 -10.39 -4.05
CA MET A 110 -1.85 -10.66 -5.04
C MET A 110 -2.33 -10.52 -6.50
N ASN A 111 -3.63 -10.68 -6.73
CA ASN A 111 -4.24 -10.47 -8.04
C ASN A 111 -4.63 -8.98 -8.18
N PRO A 112 -4.03 -8.23 -9.13
CA PRO A 112 -4.42 -6.84 -9.41
C PRO A 112 -5.91 -6.72 -9.74
N GLY A 113 -6.58 -5.70 -9.20
CA GLY A 113 -7.99 -5.43 -9.50
C GLY A 113 -8.96 -6.54 -9.05
N GLN A 114 -8.57 -7.42 -8.13
CA GLN A 114 -9.44 -8.46 -7.60
C GLN A 114 -10.55 -7.84 -6.73
N PRO A 115 -11.85 -8.03 -7.08
CA PRO A 115 -12.95 -7.58 -6.25
C PRO A 115 -13.13 -8.44 -5.00
N ASP A 116 -14.07 -8.06 -4.15
CA ASP A 116 -14.62 -8.96 -3.14
C ASP A 116 -15.08 -10.26 -3.82
N TYR A 117 -14.50 -11.39 -3.44
CA TYR A 117 -14.73 -12.65 -4.16
C TYR A 117 -16.13 -13.25 -3.91
N LEU A 118 -16.87 -12.75 -2.91
CA LEU A 118 -18.23 -13.20 -2.62
C LEU A 118 -19.27 -12.28 -3.27
N THR A 119 -19.08 -10.96 -3.19
CA THR A 119 -20.08 -10.00 -3.69
C THR A 119 -19.77 -9.49 -5.10
N ASN A 120 -18.53 -9.69 -5.58
CA ASN A 120 -18.01 -9.11 -6.81
C ASN A 120 -17.99 -7.56 -6.83
N GLU A 121 -18.15 -6.94 -5.67
CA GLU A 121 -18.07 -5.48 -5.50
C GLU A 121 -16.62 -5.02 -5.36
N PRO A 122 -16.34 -3.72 -5.62
CA PRO A 122 -15.08 -3.11 -5.21
C PRO A 122 -14.81 -3.30 -3.71
N MET A 123 -13.53 -3.31 -3.35
CA MET A 123 -13.04 -3.41 -1.98
C MET A 123 -13.07 -2.06 -1.24
N ASP A 124 -13.89 -1.10 -1.71
CA ASP A 124 -13.91 0.27 -1.18
C ASP A 124 -14.38 0.31 0.28
N GLU A 125 -15.40 -0.47 0.62
CA GLU A 125 -15.92 -0.54 1.99
C GLU A 125 -14.94 -1.21 2.96
N ALA A 126 -14.09 -2.12 2.49
CA ALA A 126 -13.04 -2.73 3.30
C ALA A 126 -12.10 -1.65 3.85
N PHE A 127 -11.57 -0.80 2.96
CA PHE A 127 -10.65 0.26 3.36
C PHE A 127 -11.37 1.44 4.00
N GLY A 128 -12.63 1.70 3.63
CA GLY A 128 -13.53 2.60 4.35
C GLY A 128 -13.67 2.19 5.83
N ALA A 129 -13.94 0.91 6.10
CA ALA A 129 -14.02 0.38 7.46
C ALA A 129 -12.68 0.54 8.22
N VAL A 130 -11.55 0.26 7.55
CA VAL A 130 -10.21 0.44 8.14
C VAL A 130 -10.01 1.88 8.60
N VAL A 131 -10.20 2.88 7.72
CA VAL A 131 -9.89 4.28 8.05
C VAL A 131 -10.91 4.92 9.00
N ARG A 132 -12.16 4.46 9.00
CA ARG A 132 -13.18 4.92 9.96
C ARG A 132 -12.94 4.36 11.37
N THR A 133 -12.50 3.10 11.47
CA THR A 133 -12.36 2.40 12.75
C THR A 133 -10.98 2.65 13.38
N CYS A 134 -9.91 2.54 12.59
CA CYS A 134 -8.54 2.60 13.08
C CYS A 134 -8.02 4.05 13.13
N THR A 135 -8.51 4.84 14.09
CA THR A 135 -8.21 6.29 14.16
C THR A 135 -6.73 6.65 14.39
N LYS A 136 -5.93 5.69 14.87
CA LYS A 136 -4.47 5.81 15.08
C LYS A 136 -3.64 5.37 13.86
N LEU A 137 -4.26 5.08 12.72
CA LEU A 137 -3.58 4.58 11.53
C LEU A 137 -2.56 5.58 10.99
N GLN A 138 -1.31 5.12 10.88
CA GLN A 138 -0.15 5.88 10.39
C GLN A 138 0.38 5.33 9.06
N ARG A 139 0.21 4.02 8.81
CA ARG A 139 0.64 3.39 7.56
C ARG A 139 -0.43 2.50 6.97
N LEU A 140 -0.74 2.75 5.70
CA LEU A 140 -1.74 1.99 4.94
C LEU A 140 -1.15 1.50 3.62
N SER A 141 -1.42 0.26 3.26
CA SER A 141 -1.23 -0.23 1.89
C SER A 141 -2.54 -0.85 1.41
N VAL A 142 -3.04 -0.36 0.27
CA VAL A 142 -4.32 -0.77 -0.32
C VAL A 142 -4.10 -1.58 -1.58
N SER A 143 -4.99 -2.53 -1.86
CA SER A 143 -4.98 -3.40 -3.04
C SER A 143 -6.36 -4.02 -3.27
N GLY A 144 -6.56 -4.65 -4.43
CA GLY A 144 -7.86 -5.14 -4.89
C GLY A 144 -8.50 -4.20 -5.91
N LEU A 145 -9.73 -4.47 -6.32
CA LEU A 145 -10.53 -3.55 -7.13
C LEU A 145 -10.95 -2.36 -6.26
N LEU A 146 -10.41 -1.18 -6.54
CA LEU A 146 -10.68 0.03 -5.76
C LEU A 146 -11.04 1.18 -6.70
N THR A 147 -12.09 1.91 -6.36
CA THR A 147 -12.53 3.11 -7.08
C THR A 147 -12.03 4.38 -6.39
N ASP A 148 -12.39 5.55 -6.92
CA ASP A 148 -12.09 6.83 -6.27
C ASP A 148 -12.72 6.94 -4.87
N LEU A 149 -13.80 6.19 -4.58
CA LEU A 149 -14.49 6.18 -3.29
C LEU A 149 -13.58 5.76 -2.13
N THR A 150 -12.69 4.78 -2.32
CA THR A 150 -11.69 4.41 -1.31
C THR A 150 -10.85 5.61 -0.88
N PHE A 151 -10.45 6.43 -1.84
CA PHE A 151 -9.57 7.57 -1.58
C PHE A 151 -10.32 8.77 -1.00
N GLU A 152 -11.61 8.93 -1.32
CA GLU A 152 -12.49 9.86 -0.62
C GLU A 152 -12.59 9.49 0.88
N TYR A 153 -12.78 8.20 1.20
CA TYR A 153 -12.76 7.75 2.60
C TYR A 153 -11.41 7.97 3.28
N ILE A 154 -10.29 7.65 2.61
CA ILE A 154 -8.95 7.91 3.16
C ILE A 154 -8.78 9.41 3.44
N GLY A 155 -9.09 10.27 2.47
CA GLY A 155 -9.02 11.72 2.63
C GLY A 155 -9.92 12.23 3.75
N GLN A 156 -11.12 11.67 3.91
CA GLN A 156 -12.07 12.09 4.93
C GLN A 156 -11.66 11.67 6.35
N TYR A 157 -11.19 10.43 6.54
CA TYR A 157 -11.06 9.84 7.89
C TYR A 157 -9.60 9.61 8.34
N ALA A 158 -8.64 9.38 7.44
CA ALA A 158 -7.29 8.95 7.80
C ALA A 158 -6.36 10.11 8.22
N LYS A 159 -6.77 10.92 9.21
CA LYS A 159 -6.10 12.17 9.59
C LYS A 159 -4.70 11.99 10.19
N ASN A 160 -4.38 10.79 10.66
CA ASN A 160 -3.07 10.44 11.21
C ASN A 160 -2.14 9.72 10.23
N LEU A 161 -2.58 9.53 8.98
CA LEU A 161 -1.84 8.75 8.00
C LEU A 161 -0.55 9.47 7.57
N GLU A 162 0.58 8.79 7.70
CA GLU A 162 1.91 9.30 7.35
C GLU A 162 2.48 8.63 6.10
N THR A 163 2.15 7.37 5.85
CA THR A 163 2.64 6.60 4.70
C THR A 163 1.49 5.85 4.03
N LEU A 164 1.31 6.08 2.73
CA LEU A 164 0.31 5.40 1.93
C LEU A 164 0.95 4.79 0.68
N SER A 165 0.71 3.50 0.47
CA SER A 165 1.10 2.79 -0.76
C SER A 165 -0.16 2.33 -1.50
N VAL A 166 -0.27 2.67 -2.77
CA VAL A 166 -1.42 2.40 -3.64
C VAL A 166 -0.94 1.68 -4.90
N ALA A 167 -1.63 0.61 -5.28
CA ALA A 167 -1.35 -0.10 -6.52
C ALA A 167 -2.62 -0.57 -7.23
N PHE A 168 -2.68 -0.41 -8.55
CA PHE A 168 -3.78 -0.92 -9.39
C PHE A 168 -5.17 -0.45 -8.93
N ALA A 169 -5.28 0.82 -8.56
CA ALA A 169 -6.43 1.35 -7.86
C ALA A 169 -6.80 2.77 -8.33
N GLY A 170 -8.09 3.10 -8.22
CA GLY A 170 -8.64 4.39 -8.60
C GLY A 170 -9.24 4.39 -10.01
N SER A 171 -9.96 5.46 -10.30
CA SER A 171 -10.68 5.66 -11.56
C SER A 171 -10.31 6.98 -12.22
N SER A 172 -9.90 7.99 -11.46
CA SER A 172 -9.50 9.30 -11.99
C SER A 172 -8.54 10.05 -11.07
N ASP A 173 -8.10 11.23 -11.50
CA ASP A 173 -7.29 12.15 -10.69
C ASP A 173 -7.92 12.53 -9.35
N ARG A 174 -9.25 12.42 -9.22
CA ARG A 174 -9.98 12.71 -7.98
C ARG A 174 -9.45 11.88 -6.81
N GLY A 175 -9.09 10.61 -7.03
CA GLY A 175 -8.58 9.76 -5.97
C GLY A 175 -7.36 10.36 -5.28
N MET A 176 -6.36 10.77 -6.05
CA MET A 176 -5.14 11.40 -5.49
C MET A 176 -5.37 12.79 -4.93
N GLN A 177 -6.27 13.58 -5.52
CA GLN A 177 -6.67 14.89 -4.97
C GLN A 177 -7.22 14.74 -3.54
N CYS A 178 -8.16 13.81 -3.34
CA CYS A 178 -8.73 13.55 -2.02
C CYS A 178 -7.68 13.12 -0.99
N MET A 179 -6.69 12.31 -1.39
CA MET A 179 -5.59 11.92 -0.51
C MET A 179 -4.75 13.12 -0.07
N LEU A 180 -4.35 13.97 -1.02
CA LEU A 180 -3.45 15.11 -0.78
C LEU A 180 -4.14 16.23 0.02
N GLU A 181 -5.41 16.51 -0.28
CA GLU A 181 -6.23 17.48 0.45
C GLU A 181 -6.57 16.99 1.87
N GLY A 182 -6.93 15.71 2.00
CA GLY A 182 -7.56 15.17 3.20
C GLY A 182 -6.60 14.66 4.28
N CYS A 183 -5.34 14.32 3.93
CA CYS A 183 -4.37 13.69 4.83
C CYS A 183 -3.30 14.69 5.33
N PRO A 184 -3.53 15.40 6.45
CA PRO A 184 -2.64 16.48 6.90
C PRO A 184 -1.24 15.99 7.29
N LYS A 185 -1.10 14.76 7.79
CA LYS A 185 0.18 14.19 8.25
C LYS A 185 0.91 13.35 7.20
N LEU A 186 0.42 13.29 5.96
CA LEU A 186 1.01 12.45 4.93
C LEU A 186 2.44 12.91 4.64
N ARG A 187 3.40 11.99 4.71
CA ARG A 187 4.82 12.23 4.46
C ARG A 187 5.35 11.44 3.28
N LYS A 188 4.81 10.25 3.03
CA LYS A 188 5.22 9.37 1.94
C LYS A 188 3.98 8.88 1.20
N LEU A 189 3.97 9.09 -0.10
CA LEU A 189 2.95 8.58 -1.00
C LEU A 189 3.64 7.79 -2.11
N GLU A 190 3.31 6.51 -2.23
CA GLU A 190 3.86 5.60 -3.22
C GLU A 190 2.70 5.07 -4.07
N ILE A 191 2.71 5.37 -5.37
CA ILE A 191 1.62 5.06 -6.29
C ILE A 191 2.19 4.28 -7.47
N ARG A 192 1.50 3.21 -7.86
CA ARG A 192 1.90 2.38 -8.98
C ARG A 192 0.71 1.87 -9.78
N ASP A 193 0.78 1.91 -11.11
CA ASP A 193 -0.26 1.36 -12.00
C ASP A 193 -1.65 1.94 -11.69
N CYS A 194 -1.73 3.25 -11.45
CA CYS A 194 -2.97 3.97 -11.13
C CYS A 194 -3.28 5.00 -12.22
N PRO A 195 -4.56 5.26 -12.54
CA PRO A 195 -4.97 6.22 -13.58
C PRO A 195 -4.86 7.68 -13.11
N PHE A 196 -3.81 8.02 -12.37
CA PHE A 196 -3.53 9.37 -11.89
C PHE A 196 -2.53 10.04 -12.83
N GLY A 197 -2.85 11.23 -13.30
CA GLY A 197 -2.06 12.03 -14.20
C GLY A 197 -1.74 13.42 -13.66
N ASN A 198 -1.68 14.38 -14.57
CA ASN A 198 -1.15 15.70 -14.27
C ASN A 198 -2.00 16.50 -13.27
N ALA A 199 -3.33 16.42 -13.31
CA ALA A 199 -4.14 17.20 -12.37
C ALA A 199 -4.04 16.62 -10.96
N ALA A 200 -3.93 15.30 -10.82
CA ALA A 200 -3.58 14.65 -9.57
C ALA A 200 -2.21 15.10 -9.05
N LEU A 201 -1.16 15.05 -9.89
CA LEU A 201 0.19 15.50 -9.52
C LEU A 201 0.21 16.96 -9.07
N LEU A 202 -0.47 17.87 -9.78
CA LEU A 202 -0.45 19.30 -9.48
C LEU A 202 -1.39 19.70 -8.33
N SER A 203 -2.30 18.83 -7.89
CA SER A 203 -3.11 19.12 -6.70
C SER A 203 -2.31 19.17 -5.40
N GLY A 204 -1.09 18.60 -5.38
CA GLY A 204 -0.22 18.53 -4.21
C GLY A 204 0.70 19.73 -4.00
N LEU A 205 0.58 20.81 -4.77
CA LEU A 205 1.50 21.96 -4.72
C LEU A 205 1.69 22.50 -3.30
N GLU A 206 0.61 22.68 -2.55
CA GLU A 206 0.67 23.17 -1.16
C GLU A 206 1.18 22.11 -0.16
N LYS A 207 1.24 20.84 -0.56
CA LYS A 207 1.54 19.70 0.30
C LYS A 207 2.99 19.26 0.23
N TYR A 208 3.60 19.30 -0.95
CA TYR A 208 4.86 18.62 -1.22
C TYR A 208 6.04 19.06 -0.34
N GLU A 209 6.08 20.32 0.12
CA GLU A 209 7.15 20.79 1.01
C GLU A 209 7.06 20.21 2.44
N SER A 210 5.85 19.82 2.86
CA SER A 210 5.62 19.11 4.13
C SER A 210 5.88 17.60 4.01
N MET A 211 5.79 17.07 2.79
CA MET A 211 6.07 15.67 2.50
C MET A 211 7.56 15.38 2.43
N ARG A 212 7.91 14.12 2.70
CA ARG A 212 9.26 13.61 2.49
C ARG A 212 9.46 13.22 1.03
N SER A 213 8.50 12.53 0.43
CA SER A 213 8.61 12.06 -0.94
C SER A 213 7.27 11.62 -1.53
N LEU A 214 7.14 11.76 -2.85
CA LEU A 214 6.13 11.16 -3.69
C LEU A 214 6.84 10.25 -4.70
N TRP A 215 6.36 9.03 -4.85
CA TRP A 215 6.73 8.11 -5.92
C TRP A 215 5.49 7.79 -6.76
N MET A 216 5.61 7.92 -8.08
CA MET A 216 4.60 7.48 -9.04
C MET A 216 5.28 6.65 -10.13
N SER A 217 4.69 5.53 -10.53
CA SER A 217 5.21 4.69 -11.62
C SER A 217 4.09 4.03 -12.39
N ALA A 218 4.21 3.95 -13.71
CA ALA A 218 3.14 3.45 -14.59
C ALA A 218 1.80 4.17 -14.33
N CYS A 219 1.88 5.49 -14.22
CA CYS A 219 0.74 6.39 -14.04
C CYS A 219 0.56 7.26 -15.30
N ASN A 220 -0.53 8.01 -15.38
CA ASN A 220 -0.84 8.87 -16.53
C ASN A 220 -0.16 10.25 -16.46
N VAL A 221 1.02 10.31 -15.83
CA VAL A 221 1.77 11.55 -15.63
C VAL A 221 2.65 11.81 -16.84
N THR A 222 2.56 13.01 -17.39
CA THR A 222 3.34 13.39 -18.57
C THR A 222 4.59 14.18 -18.20
N MET A 223 5.56 14.22 -19.12
CA MET A 223 6.76 15.06 -18.97
C MET A 223 6.40 16.54 -18.79
N ASN A 224 5.35 17.02 -19.46
CA ASN A 224 4.89 18.40 -19.30
C ASN A 224 4.34 18.67 -17.88
N GLY A 225 3.61 17.72 -17.30
CA GLY A 225 3.16 17.80 -15.91
C GLY A 225 4.33 17.89 -14.94
N CYS A 226 5.36 17.07 -15.15
CA CYS A 226 6.58 17.08 -14.32
C CYS A 226 7.35 18.41 -14.45
N ARG A 227 7.49 18.94 -15.67
CA ARG A 227 8.14 20.25 -15.91
C ARG A 227 7.37 21.40 -15.24
N LEU A 228 6.04 21.36 -15.32
CA LEU A 228 5.19 22.35 -14.66
C LEU A 228 5.38 22.29 -13.14
N LEU A 229 5.35 21.09 -12.54
CA LEU A 229 5.62 20.92 -11.11
C LEU A 229 6.99 21.48 -10.70
N ALA A 230 8.04 21.18 -11.47
CA ALA A 230 9.39 21.66 -11.18
C ALA A 230 9.50 23.20 -11.27
N ARG A 231 8.74 23.82 -12.19
CA ARG A 231 8.68 25.28 -12.34
C ARG A 231 7.96 25.95 -11.17
N GLU A 232 6.81 25.42 -10.78
CA GLU A 232 6.02 25.99 -9.67
C GLU A 232 6.68 25.75 -8.30
N MET A 233 7.45 24.66 -8.16
CA MET A 233 8.05 24.23 -6.88
C MET A 233 9.57 24.06 -6.97
N PRO A 234 10.36 25.16 -7.05
CA PRO A 234 11.81 25.10 -7.29
C PRO A 234 12.63 24.48 -6.13
N ARG A 235 12.02 24.28 -4.95
CA ARG A 235 12.64 23.60 -3.79
C ARG A 235 12.47 22.07 -3.82
N LEU A 236 11.78 21.54 -4.84
CA LEU A 236 11.62 20.11 -5.06
C LEU A 236 12.59 19.64 -6.14
N ASN A 237 13.18 18.48 -5.92
CA ASN A 237 13.77 17.70 -6.99
C ASN A 237 12.65 16.84 -7.61
N VAL A 238 12.39 17.06 -8.89
CA VAL A 238 11.46 16.24 -9.69
C VAL A 238 12.29 15.36 -10.61
N GLU A 239 12.47 14.11 -10.23
CA GLU A 239 13.27 13.14 -10.99
C GLU A 239 12.36 12.23 -11.82
N VAL A 240 12.54 12.25 -13.14
CA VAL A 240 11.88 11.33 -14.07
C VAL A 240 12.86 10.24 -14.46
N MET A 241 12.49 8.98 -14.24
CA MET A 241 13.28 7.82 -14.63
C MET A 241 12.63 7.15 -15.83
N LYS A 242 13.36 7.10 -16.95
CA LYS A 242 12.88 6.51 -18.20
C LYS A 242 13.31 5.06 -18.34
N ASP A 243 12.41 4.24 -18.89
CA ASP A 243 12.72 2.89 -19.36
C ASP A 243 13.16 2.94 -20.83
N ASP A 244 13.93 1.93 -21.26
CA ASP A 244 14.42 1.86 -22.64
C ASP A 244 13.25 1.72 -23.62
N GLY A 245 13.15 2.65 -24.58
CA GLY A 245 12.11 2.67 -25.61
C GLY A 245 10.76 3.25 -25.16
N SER A 246 10.70 3.94 -24.02
CA SER A 246 9.48 4.63 -23.59
C SER A 246 9.19 5.90 -24.40
N ASP A 247 7.92 6.30 -24.42
CA ASP A 247 7.47 7.53 -25.07
C ASP A 247 8.04 8.77 -24.35
N ASP A 248 8.75 9.61 -25.10
CA ASP A 248 9.33 10.85 -24.59
C ASP A 248 8.32 11.84 -24.01
N SER A 249 7.02 11.68 -24.33
CA SER A 249 5.93 12.50 -23.80
C SER A 249 5.50 12.07 -22.38
N GLN A 250 5.70 10.80 -22.00
CA GLN A 250 5.26 10.24 -20.73
C GLN A 250 6.40 10.19 -19.71
N ALA A 251 6.03 10.18 -18.43
CA ALA A 251 6.97 9.98 -17.34
C ALA A 251 6.75 8.59 -16.73
N ASP A 252 7.57 7.60 -17.12
CA ASP A 252 7.40 6.20 -16.68
C ASP A 252 7.42 6.05 -15.16
N LYS A 253 8.37 6.76 -14.53
CA LYS A 253 8.55 6.82 -13.08
C LYS A 253 8.91 8.24 -12.69
N VAL A 254 8.24 8.76 -11.68
CA VAL A 254 8.47 10.09 -11.13
C VAL A 254 8.74 9.98 -9.65
N TYR A 255 9.86 10.54 -9.22
CA TYR A 255 10.21 10.67 -7.82
C TYR A 255 10.36 12.15 -7.46
N VAL A 256 9.47 12.63 -6.61
CA VAL A 256 9.46 14.02 -6.15
C VAL A 256 9.85 14.05 -4.68
N TYR A 257 10.83 14.87 -4.34
CA TYR A 257 11.24 15.04 -2.95
C TYR A 257 11.80 16.43 -2.71
N ARG A 258 11.58 16.96 -1.51
CA ARG A 258 12.15 18.25 -1.10
C ARG A 258 13.66 18.13 -0.86
N SER A 259 14.41 19.13 -1.27
CA SER A 259 15.87 19.21 -1.04
C SER A 259 16.27 20.64 -0.71
N VAL A 260 17.11 20.82 0.32
CA VAL A 260 17.77 22.12 0.61
C VAL A 260 19.09 22.27 -0.14
N VAL A 261 19.61 21.18 -0.73
CA VAL A 261 20.89 21.13 -1.46
C VAL A 261 20.68 21.31 -2.97
N GLY A 262 19.42 21.23 -3.43
CA GLY A 262 19.07 21.21 -4.85
C GLY A 262 19.28 19.83 -5.48
N PRO A 263 19.47 19.78 -6.82
CA PRO A 263 19.65 18.54 -7.59
C PRO A 263 20.84 17.69 -7.16
N ARG A 264 20.70 16.36 -7.23
CA ARG A 264 21.80 15.41 -7.00
C ARG A 264 22.81 15.43 -8.16
N ARG A 265 24.09 15.16 -7.87
CA ARG A 265 25.19 15.18 -8.87
C ARG A 265 25.55 13.81 -9.45
N ASP A 266 24.98 12.76 -8.90
CA ASP A 266 25.28 11.36 -9.20
C ASP A 266 24.11 10.66 -9.91
N ALA A 267 23.19 11.42 -10.54
CA ALA A 267 22.09 10.86 -11.30
C ALA A 267 22.63 10.00 -12.47
N PRO A 268 22.19 8.73 -12.61
CA PRO A 268 22.53 7.93 -13.77
C PRO A 268 21.87 8.48 -15.04
N PRO A 269 22.33 8.10 -16.25
CA PRO A 269 21.80 8.66 -17.51
C PRO A 269 20.30 8.46 -17.74
N CYS A 270 19.70 7.42 -17.15
CA CYS A 270 18.26 7.16 -17.24
C CYS A 270 17.39 8.06 -16.33
N VAL A 271 18.01 8.93 -15.52
CA VAL A 271 17.31 9.83 -14.59
C VAL A 271 17.48 11.28 -15.05
N LEU A 272 16.36 11.91 -15.38
CA LEU A 272 16.26 13.31 -15.72
C LEU A 272 15.78 14.09 -14.49
N THR A 273 16.65 14.91 -13.91
CA THR A 273 16.24 15.85 -12.84
C THR A 273 15.74 17.14 -13.45
N LEU A 274 14.46 17.43 -13.24
CA LEU A 274 13.83 18.67 -13.68
C LEU A 274 13.96 19.72 -12.57
N SER A 275 14.42 20.92 -12.93
CA SER A 275 14.55 22.08 -12.04
C SER A 275 13.85 23.30 -12.65
N GLY A 276 13.30 24.17 -11.81
CA GLY A 276 12.54 25.36 -12.21
C GLY A 276 13.36 26.56 -12.72
N LEU A 277 14.47 26.33 -13.43
CA LEU A 277 15.27 27.37 -14.09
C LEU A 277 15.20 27.24 -15.61
#